data_AF-A0A670ZVN6-F1
#
_entry.id   AF-A0A670ZVN6-F1
#
_cell.length_a   1.000
_cell.length_b   1.000
_cell.length_c   1.000
_cell.angle_alpha   90.00
_cell.angle_beta   90.00
_cell.angle_gamma   90.00
#
_symmetry.space_group_name_H-M   'P 1'
#
loop_
_entity.id
_entity.type
_entity.pdbx_description
1 polymer ?
#
loop_
_entity_poly.entity_id
_entity_poly.type
_entity_poly.pdbx_seq_one_letter_code
_entity_poly.pdbx_strand_id
1 'polypeptide(L)'
;MDLQLLLSLGMMKTMFKLKGSTNAQFPRQCATVDVLIQGECCPDLTPGVVPGLDRCGSSSGRGQCIQVTADSRPHGPQYMHDGRDDREQWPLRFFNRTCRCNRNFYGYNCGSCQPGWTGPTCDQKINIVRRNLLDFSSEERTEFLRVLQQAKSTTHPDFMIATRRREEILGPDGNTPQFENVSIYNYFVWTHYYSVRKTYLGPGQRSFDGVDFSHEGPAFLTWHRYHLLQLERDIQNMLQDPSFALPYWNFATGRNSCDICTDDLMGSRSSFDDSLLSPNSIFSQWRILCEAVEDYDTLGTICNSTEGGPIRRNPAGNVARPLVQRLPKAEDVALCLEVGLFDTPPFYSNSADSFRNTVEGYSNPSGKYDPAVRSLHNLAHLFLNGTGGQTHLSPNDPIFVLLHTFTDAVFDEWLRRHNPDNSTYPLENAPIGHNRQYNMVPFWPPVTNDEMFVTAPENLGYSYEVQWPAPALHVTEIITIAIIAALILVAIIFAAASCVVYSKRQEEHQPLLTNHHLTYSDDYDSIPTPRQSDV
;
A
#
# COMPACT_ATOMS: atom_id res chain seq x y z
N MET A 1 82.68 -5.08 -6.73
CA MET A 1 82.18 -6.06 -5.74
C MET A 1 80.81 -5.55 -5.30
N ASP A 2 79.73 -5.74 -6.07
CA ASP A 2 79.19 -7.03 -6.58
C ASP A 2 78.77 -7.93 -5.39
N LEU A 3 77.61 -8.59 -5.31
CA LEU A 3 76.43 -8.75 -6.18
C LEU A 3 75.30 -9.35 -5.25
N GLN A 4 73.99 -9.39 -5.49
CA GLN A 4 73.12 -9.10 -6.66
C GLN A 4 71.64 -8.83 -6.17
N LEU A 5 70.77 -8.39 -7.09
CA LEU A 5 69.31 -8.64 -7.32
C LEU A 5 68.52 -9.59 -6.35
N LEU A 6 67.18 -9.58 -6.22
CA LEU A 6 66.00 -8.98 -6.91
C LEU A 6 64.83 -9.07 -5.88
N LEU A 7 63.90 -8.13 -5.75
CA LEU A 7 62.69 -8.05 -6.56
C LEU A 7 61.97 -6.72 -6.32
N SER A 8 61.67 -6.01 -7.39
CA SER A 8 60.72 -4.90 -7.43
C SER A 8 59.33 -5.42 -7.82
N LEU A 9 58.26 -4.86 -7.24
CA LEU A 9 57.16 -4.17 -7.97
C LEU A 9 55.99 -3.79 -7.03
N GLY A 10 55.56 -2.53 -7.13
CA GLY A 10 54.13 -2.21 -7.29
C GLY A 10 53.15 -2.40 -6.12
N MET A 11 53.13 -1.47 -5.16
CA MET A 11 51.86 -1.01 -4.54
C MET A 11 51.90 0.48 -4.22
N MET A 12 51.91 1.31 -5.27
CA MET A 12 51.57 2.73 -5.13
C MET A 12 50.05 2.86 -5.02
N LYS A 13 49.51 2.58 -3.83
CA LYS A 13 48.09 2.80 -3.51
C LYS A 13 47.81 4.29 -3.51
N THR A 14 47.37 4.82 -4.64
CA THR A 14 46.84 6.18 -4.75
C THR A 14 45.62 6.28 -3.84
N MET A 15 45.79 6.96 -2.70
CA MET A 15 44.67 7.40 -1.87
C MET A 15 43.85 8.44 -2.66
N PHE A 16 42.87 7.96 -3.42
CA PHE A 16 41.76 8.80 -3.83
C PHE A 16 41.00 9.21 -2.57
N LYS A 17 41.19 10.45 -2.14
CA LYS A 17 40.29 11.10 -1.20
C LYS A 17 38.92 11.19 -1.89
N LEU A 18 37.99 10.31 -1.55
CA LEU A 18 36.59 10.53 -1.86
C LEU A 18 36.19 11.86 -1.21
N LYS A 19 35.92 12.88 -2.04
CA LYS A 19 35.17 14.05 -1.58
C LYS A 19 33.76 13.57 -1.20
N GLY A 20 33.25 14.09 -0.08
CA GLY A 20 32.08 13.51 0.58
C GLY A 20 30.83 13.46 -0.32
N SER A 21 30.18 12.30 -0.33
CA SER A 21 28.81 12.15 -0.84
C SER A 21 27.83 12.65 0.24
N THR A 22 27.07 13.69 -0.09
CA THR A 22 25.98 14.28 0.72
C THR A 22 24.63 13.61 0.44
N ASN A 23 23.67 13.71 1.38
CA ASN A 23 22.69 12.65 1.67
C ASN A 23 21.26 13.23 2.03
N ALA A 24 20.12 12.97 1.31
CA ALA A 24 18.81 13.65 1.07
C ALA A 24 17.59 12.84 0.52
N GLN A 25 16.34 13.34 0.63
CA GLN A 25 15.09 12.67 0.13
C GLN A 25 15.13 12.32 -1.37
N PHE A 26 15.84 13.14 -2.14
CA PHE A 26 16.11 12.93 -3.56
C PHE A 26 17.36 12.05 -3.73
N PRO A 27 17.49 11.32 -4.86
CA PRO A 27 18.59 10.39 -5.10
C PRO A 27 19.98 10.93 -4.77
N ARG A 28 20.91 10.04 -4.40
CA ARG A 28 22.20 10.47 -3.80
C ARG A 28 22.98 11.51 -4.57
N GLN A 29 22.88 11.37 -5.88
CA GLN A 29 23.54 12.14 -6.91
C GLN A 29 22.87 13.51 -7.14
N CYS A 30 21.58 13.66 -6.78
CA CYS A 30 20.78 14.88 -6.98
C CYS A 30 20.86 15.89 -5.83
N ALA A 31 21.30 15.48 -4.63
CA ALA A 31 21.43 16.38 -3.49
C ALA A 31 22.82 17.03 -3.40
N THR A 32 23.17 17.66 -4.50
CA THR A 32 24.41 18.42 -4.69
C THR A 32 24.07 19.84 -5.12
N VAL A 33 24.94 20.79 -4.81
CA VAL A 33 24.72 22.22 -5.11
C VAL A 33 24.41 22.43 -6.59
N ASP A 34 25.22 21.83 -7.47
CA ASP A 34 25.07 21.95 -8.92
C ASP A 34 23.70 21.45 -9.41
N VAL A 35 23.23 20.29 -8.92
CA VAL A 35 21.96 19.69 -9.36
C VAL A 35 20.75 20.46 -8.81
N LEU A 36 20.82 20.93 -7.56
CA LEU A 36 19.78 21.75 -6.93
C LEU A 36 19.66 23.16 -7.54
N ILE A 37 20.74 23.70 -8.12
CA ILE A 37 20.72 24.95 -8.89
C ILE A 37 20.22 24.71 -10.32
N GLN A 38 20.62 23.61 -10.96
CA GLN A 38 20.16 23.25 -12.32
C GLN A 38 18.68 22.85 -12.38
N GLY A 39 18.13 22.28 -11.30
CA GLY A 39 16.74 21.81 -11.26
C GLY A 39 16.49 20.51 -12.05
N GLU A 40 17.55 19.78 -12.42
CA GLU A 40 17.47 18.52 -13.17
C GLU A 40 18.02 17.33 -12.35
N CYS A 41 17.13 16.52 -11.76
CA CYS A 41 17.51 15.28 -11.11
C CYS A 41 17.41 14.11 -12.11
N CYS A 42 18.44 13.97 -12.95
CA CYS A 42 18.56 12.91 -13.96
C CYS A 42 19.92 12.21 -13.86
N PRO A 43 20.16 11.41 -12.81
CA PRO A 43 21.45 10.75 -12.61
C PRO A 43 21.74 9.65 -13.65
N ASP A 44 23.02 9.36 -13.86
CA ASP A 44 23.47 8.26 -14.71
C ASP A 44 23.05 6.90 -14.12
N LEU A 45 22.75 5.94 -14.99
CA LEU A 45 22.56 4.54 -14.58
C LEU A 45 23.93 3.89 -14.34
N THR A 46 24.81 3.93 -15.33
CA THR A 46 26.22 3.52 -15.18
C THR A 46 27.13 4.75 -15.16
N PRO A 47 27.76 5.10 -14.02
CA PRO A 47 28.68 6.23 -13.96
C PRO A 47 29.96 5.90 -14.74
N GLY A 48 30.02 6.36 -15.99
CA GLY A 48 31.18 6.22 -16.87
C GLY A 48 32.33 7.17 -16.53
N VAL A 49 33.38 7.14 -17.35
CA VAL A 49 34.56 8.03 -17.21
C VAL A 49 34.20 9.52 -17.40
N VAL A 50 33.13 9.80 -18.13
CA VAL A 50 32.56 11.15 -18.32
C VAL A 50 31.15 11.16 -17.71
N PRO A 51 30.91 11.92 -16.63
CA PRO A 51 29.58 12.06 -16.03
C PRO A 51 28.56 12.65 -17.01
N GLY A 52 27.32 12.17 -16.92
CA GLY A 52 26.17 12.64 -17.71
C GLY A 52 25.99 12.00 -19.08
N LEU A 53 26.76 10.96 -19.44
CA LEU A 53 26.61 10.23 -20.71
C LEU A 53 25.52 9.13 -20.68
N ASP A 54 25.03 8.75 -19.51
CA ASP A 54 24.07 7.65 -19.34
C ASP A 54 22.90 8.05 -18.43
N ARG A 55 22.54 9.34 -18.45
CA ARG A 55 21.41 9.89 -17.68
C ARG A 55 20.16 9.05 -17.94
N CYS A 56 19.55 8.56 -16.87
CA CYS A 56 18.34 7.72 -16.93
C CYS A 56 18.51 6.40 -17.72
N GLY A 57 19.74 5.88 -17.86
CA GLY A 57 20.01 4.68 -18.64
C GLY A 57 19.79 4.86 -20.15
N SER A 58 19.94 6.09 -20.65
CA SER A 58 19.67 6.43 -22.05
C SER A 58 20.58 5.70 -23.04
N SER A 59 21.82 5.34 -22.67
CA SER A 59 22.72 4.58 -23.54
C SER A 59 22.23 3.14 -23.82
N SER A 60 21.46 2.58 -22.89
CA SER A 60 20.84 1.25 -22.98
C SER A 60 19.35 1.30 -23.36
N GLY A 61 18.82 2.49 -23.65
CA GLY A 61 17.40 2.70 -23.99
C GLY A 61 16.44 2.50 -22.81
N ARG A 62 16.93 2.44 -21.57
CA ARG A 62 16.10 2.21 -20.36
C ARG A 62 15.24 3.41 -19.98
N GLY A 63 15.63 4.62 -20.36
CA GLY A 63 14.89 5.84 -20.06
C GLY A 63 15.54 7.08 -20.67
N GLN A 64 15.00 8.24 -20.31
CA GLN A 64 15.45 9.55 -20.78
C GLN A 64 15.12 10.64 -19.75
N CYS A 65 15.94 11.69 -19.72
CA CYS A 65 15.69 12.86 -18.89
C CYS A 65 14.71 13.82 -19.55
N ILE A 66 13.59 14.09 -18.89
CA ILE A 66 12.46 14.84 -19.45
C ILE A 66 11.98 15.95 -18.50
N GLN A 67 11.10 16.80 -19.00
CA GLN A 67 10.34 17.73 -18.15
C GLN A 67 9.39 16.95 -17.23
N VAL A 68 9.39 17.28 -15.95
CA VAL A 68 8.42 16.81 -14.96
C VAL A 68 7.02 17.29 -15.37
N THR A 69 6.05 16.38 -15.27
CA THR A 69 4.62 16.73 -15.32
C THR A 69 4.11 16.74 -13.88
N ALA A 70 3.44 17.82 -13.48
CA ALA A 70 2.80 17.95 -12.18
C ALA A 70 1.40 18.52 -12.38
N ASP A 71 0.46 18.16 -11.50
CA ASP A 71 -0.91 18.69 -11.58
C ASP A 71 -0.92 20.19 -11.31
N SER A 72 -1.53 20.94 -12.24
CA SER A 72 -1.69 22.39 -12.17
C SER A 72 -3.17 22.80 -12.08
N ARG A 73 -4.05 21.85 -11.73
CA ARG A 73 -5.49 22.11 -11.56
C ARG A 73 -5.73 22.72 -10.17
N PRO A 74 -6.84 23.43 -9.96
CA PRO A 74 -7.17 23.94 -8.63
C PRO A 74 -7.34 22.78 -7.64
N HIS A 75 -6.89 23.01 -6.40
CA HIS A 75 -7.31 22.24 -5.24
C HIS A 75 -8.49 22.94 -4.56
N GLY A 76 -9.11 22.23 -3.62
CA GLY A 76 -10.20 22.74 -2.80
C GLY A 76 -9.78 23.91 -1.90
N PRO A 77 -10.77 24.65 -1.34
CA PRO A 77 -10.57 25.88 -0.57
C PRO A 77 -9.97 25.66 0.83
N GLN A 78 -9.68 24.42 1.22
CA GLN A 78 -9.05 24.09 2.50
C GLN A 78 -7.67 24.73 2.64
N TYR A 79 -6.90 24.80 1.55
CA TYR A 79 -5.59 25.43 1.52
C TYR A 79 -5.68 26.84 0.92
N MET A 80 -5.12 27.83 1.63
CA MET A 80 -5.21 29.26 1.31
C MET A 80 -3.84 29.96 1.29
N HIS A 81 -2.78 29.20 1.04
CA HIS A 81 -1.39 29.64 1.20
C HIS A 81 -0.51 29.30 0.00
N ASP A 82 -1.06 29.34 -1.21
CA ASP A 82 -0.33 29.11 -2.46
C ASP A 82 0.94 29.98 -2.56
N GLY A 83 2.03 29.37 -3.00
CA GLY A 83 3.36 29.97 -3.05
C GLY A 83 4.16 29.90 -1.74
N ARG A 84 3.71 29.14 -0.74
CA ARG A 84 4.34 29.11 0.60
C ARG A 84 4.89 27.74 1.02
N ASP A 85 4.46 26.64 0.40
CA ASP A 85 4.93 25.29 0.74
C ASP A 85 5.69 24.62 -0.41
N ASP A 86 6.78 23.94 -0.04
CA ASP A 86 7.65 23.15 -0.92
C ASP A 86 6.94 21.98 -1.61
N ARG A 87 5.81 21.56 -1.04
CA ARG A 87 4.98 20.41 -1.47
C ARG A 87 3.98 20.75 -2.56
N GLU A 88 3.74 22.04 -2.82
CA GLU A 88 2.91 22.54 -3.89
C GLU A 88 3.47 22.16 -5.27
N GLN A 89 2.61 21.63 -6.15
CA GLN A 89 2.98 21.16 -7.50
C GLN A 89 4.23 20.25 -7.46
N TRP A 90 4.29 19.34 -6.48
CA TRP A 90 5.43 18.45 -6.26
C TRP A 90 5.87 17.75 -7.56
N PRO A 91 7.17 17.65 -7.86
CA PRO A 91 8.36 18.17 -7.14
C PRO A 91 8.87 19.56 -7.62
N LEU A 92 8.08 20.37 -8.32
CA LEU A 92 8.58 21.50 -9.14
C LEU A 92 9.35 22.59 -8.37
N ARG A 93 9.19 22.68 -7.04
CA ARG A 93 9.97 23.58 -6.16
C ARG A 93 11.46 23.20 -6.09
N PHE A 94 11.81 21.92 -6.31
CA PHE A 94 13.18 21.42 -6.31
C PHE A 94 13.68 21.08 -7.71
N PHE A 95 12.91 20.28 -8.46
CA PHE A 95 13.32 19.75 -9.75
C PHE A 95 12.20 19.88 -10.78
N ASN A 96 12.52 20.47 -11.93
CA ASN A 96 11.62 20.56 -13.08
C ASN A 96 11.90 19.49 -14.14
N ARG A 97 12.98 18.71 -13.98
CA ARG A 97 13.37 17.60 -14.87
C ARG A 97 13.74 16.34 -14.09
N THR A 98 13.30 15.20 -14.61
CA THR A 98 13.42 13.86 -13.99
C THR A 98 13.57 12.76 -15.03
N CYS A 99 13.96 11.56 -14.61
CA CYS A 99 13.99 10.38 -15.45
C CYS A 99 12.59 9.82 -15.71
N ARG A 100 12.22 9.67 -16.99
CA ARG A 100 11.10 8.82 -17.41
C ARG A 100 11.68 7.54 -18.02
N CYS A 101 11.27 6.41 -17.47
CA CYS A 101 11.72 5.10 -17.87
C CYS A 101 10.83 4.52 -18.98
N ASN A 102 11.41 3.65 -19.81
CA ASN A 102 10.74 3.03 -20.94
C ASN A 102 10.24 1.64 -20.55
N ARG A 103 9.06 1.24 -21.05
CA ARG A 103 8.47 -0.09 -20.79
C ARG A 103 8.40 -0.37 -19.28
N ASN A 104 8.86 -1.53 -18.84
CA ASN A 104 8.83 -1.99 -17.46
C ASN A 104 10.05 -1.55 -16.63
N PHE A 105 10.93 -0.67 -17.15
CA PHE A 105 12.02 -0.10 -16.36
C PHE A 105 11.48 0.96 -15.38
N TYR A 106 12.13 1.10 -14.23
CA TYR A 106 11.70 1.99 -13.14
C TYR A 106 12.88 2.45 -12.26
N GLY A 107 12.56 3.30 -11.29
CA GLY A 107 13.49 3.88 -10.33
C GLY A 107 14.13 5.17 -10.84
N TYR A 108 14.77 5.87 -9.94
CA TYR A 108 15.22 7.25 -10.13
C TYR A 108 16.23 7.48 -11.27
N ASN A 109 16.94 6.44 -11.71
CA ASN A 109 17.86 6.42 -12.86
C ASN A 109 17.47 5.39 -13.93
N CYS A 110 16.25 4.82 -13.85
CA CYS A 110 15.78 3.69 -14.64
C CYS A 110 16.63 2.41 -14.50
N GLY A 111 17.32 2.24 -13.37
CA GLY A 111 18.17 1.09 -13.06
C GLY A 111 17.43 -0.17 -12.61
N SER A 112 16.15 -0.07 -12.29
CA SER A 112 15.36 -1.14 -11.68
C SER A 112 14.09 -1.46 -12.49
N CYS A 113 13.20 -2.32 -11.98
CA CYS A 113 11.97 -2.73 -12.67
C CYS A 113 10.70 -2.16 -12.00
N GLN A 114 9.63 -1.99 -12.77
CA GLN A 114 8.30 -1.66 -12.24
C GLN A 114 7.83 -2.76 -11.28
N PRO A 115 6.94 -2.44 -10.31
CA PRO A 115 6.26 -3.45 -9.50
C PRO A 115 5.68 -4.57 -10.37
N GLY A 116 5.84 -5.83 -9.94
CA GLY A 116 5.48 -7.02 -10.72
C GLY A 116 6.43 -7.45 -11.83
N TRP A 117 7.57 -6.79 -12.01
CA TRP A 117 8.60 -7.17 -12.97
C TRP A 117 9.98 -7.32 -12.32
N THR A 118 10.78 -8.26 -12.82
CA THR A 118 12.14 -8.52 -12.35
C THR A 118 13.07 -8.95 -13.49
N GLY A 119 14.33 -9.24 -13.17
CA GLY A 119 15.39 -9.58 -14.11
C GLY A 119 16.09 -8.36 -14.74
N PRO A 120 17.25 -8.56 -15.41
CA PRO A 120 18.06 -7.46 -15.95
C PRO A 120 17.36 -6.67 -17.08
N THR A 121 16.34 -7.26 -17.69
CA THR A 121 15.54 -6.70 -18.81
C THR A 121 14.11 -6.34 -18.41
N CYS A 122 13.71 -6.57 -17.15
CA CYS A 122 12.36 -6.31 -16.62
C CYS A 122 11.23 -6.98 -17.43
N ASP A 123 11.49 -8.20 -17.92
CA ASP A 123 10.60 -9.03 -18.74
C ASP A 123 10.07 -10.27 -17.99
N GLN A 124 10.60 -10.56 -16.80
CA GLN A 124 10.12 -11.64 -15.94
C GLN A 124 9.03 -11.11 -15.02
N LYS A 125 7.82 -11.64 -15.12
CA LYS A 125 6.75 -11.32 -14.17
C LYS A 125 7.00 -11.96 -12.81
N ILE A 126 6.69 -11.24 -11.75
CA ILE A 126 6.62 -11.73 -10.38
C ILE A 126 5.30 -11.30 -9.77
N ASN A 127 4.71 -12.15 -8.94
CA ASN A 127 3.56 -11.80 -8.11
C ASN A 127 3.79 -12.35 -6.70
N ILE A 128 4.05 -11.46 -5.75
CA ILE A 128 4.24 -11.82 -4.34
C ILE A 128 2.89 -11.92 -3.61
N VAL A 129 2.87 -12.61 -2.48
CA VAL A 129 1.64 -12.82 -1.70
C VAL A 129 1.82 -12.24 -0.30
N ARG A 130 1.07 -11.18 -0.01
CA ARG A 130 0.95 -10.58 1.32
C ARG A 130 -0.04 -11.40 2.14
N ARG A 131 0.45 -12.04 3.19
CA ARG A 131 -0.31 -12.99 4.04
C ARG A 131 -0.55 -12.39 5.43
N ASN A 132 -1.48 -12.97 6.18
CA ASN A 132 -1.73 -12.58 7.57
C ASN A 132 -0.53 -12.94 8.47
N LEU A 133 -0.04 -11.97 9.25
CA LEU A 133 1.07 -12.18 10.18
C LEU A 133 0.82 -13.31 11.19
N LEU A 134 -0.44 -13.51 11.62
CA LEU A 134 -0.78 -14.57 12.58
C LEU A 134 -0.66 -15.98 11.99
N ASP A 135 -0.71 -16.11 10.67
CA ASP A 135 -0.63 -17.38 9.94
C ASP A 135 0.83 -17.73 9.53
N PHE A 136 1.80 -16.92 9.96
CA PHE A 136 3.24 -17.19 9.82
C PHE A 136 3.72 -18.26 10.81
N SER A 137 4.65 -19.12 10.37
CA SER A 137 5.43 -20.01 11.23
C SER A 137 6.34 -19.23 12.20
N SER A 138 6.86 -19.90 13.24
CA SER A 138 7.80 -19.30 14.19
C SER A 138 9.06 -18.75 13.49
N GLU A 139 9.51 -19.42 12.45
CA GLU A 139 10.66 -19.04 11.62
C GLU A 139 10.34 -17.81 10.75
N GLU A 140 9.19 -17.83 10.05
CA GLU A 140 8.72 -16.69 9.25
C GLU A 140 8.53 -15.42 10.11
N ARG A 141 7.98 -15.55 11.33
CA ARG A 141 7.86 -14.45 12.30
C ARG A 141 9.24 -13.92 12.70
N THR A 142 10.13 -14.80 13.14
CA THR A 142 11.49 -14.44 13.59
C THR A 142 12.25 -13.72 12.48
N GLU A 143 12.14 -14.19 11.24
CA GLU A 143 12.77 -13.57 10.08
C GLU A 143 12.15 -12.21 9.77
N PHE A 144 10.83 -12.06 9.74
CA PHE A 144 10.18 -10.77 9.51
C PHE A 144 10.60 -9.71 10.55
N LEU A 145 10.66 -10.09 11.82
CA LEU A 145 11.16 -9.21 12.89
C LEU A 145 12.62 -8.80 12.69
N ARG A 146 13.49 -9.76 12.34
CA ARG A 146 14.90 -9.53 12.02
C ARG A 146 15.05 -8.59 10.82
N VAL A 147 14.22 -8.73 9.80
CA VAL A 147 14.20 -7.91 8.58
C VAL A 147 13.80 -6.47 8.90
N LEU A 148 12.73 -6.23 9.66
CA LEU A 148 12.35 -4.87 10.08
C LEU A 148 13.47 -4.21 10.92
N GLN A 149 14.10 -4.94 11.83
CA GLN A 149 15.24 -4.44 12.59
C GLN A 149 16.44 -4.11 11.69
N GLN A 150 16.71 -4.92 10.66
CA GLN A 150 17.76 -4.64 9.68
C GLN A 150 17.44 -3.38 8.87
N ALA A 151 16.19 -3.19 8.45
CA ALA A 151 15.75 -1.97 7.75
C ALA A 151 15.84 -0.71 8.63
N LYS A 152 15.60 -0.84 9.94
CA LYS A 152 15.76 0.24 10.92
C LYS A 152 17.22 0.65 11.14
N SER A 153 18.17 -0.27 11.03
CA SER A 153 19.61 0.02 11.21
C SER A 153 20.40 0.27 9.92
N THR A 154 19.88 -0.16 8.76
CA THR A 154 20.59 -0.04 7.47
C THR A 154 20.33 1.32 6.85
N THR A 155 21.38 2.13 6.67
CA THR A 155 21.32 3.39 5.91
C THR A 155 20.74 3.15 4.52
N HIS A 156 19.77 3.96 4.12
CA HIS A 156 19.10 3.85 2.84
C HIS A 156 20.12 4.05 1.68
N PRO A 157 20.18 3.14 0.68
CA PRO A 157 21.25 3.09 -0.32
C PRO A 157 21.10 4.09 -1.48
N ASP A 158 19.89 4.62 -1.73
CA ASP A 158 19.60 5.54 -2.86
C ASP A 158 18.99 6.89 -2.45
N PHE A 159 18.13 6.91 -1.44
CA PHE A 159 17.61 8.09 -0.78
C PHE A 159 18.22 8.29 0.61
N MET A 160 17.99 9.46 1.14
CA MET A 160 18.39 9.98 2.45
C MET A 160 17.31 11.05 2.85
N ILE A 161 17.51 12.16 3.62
CA ILE A 161 16.38 13.12 3.94
C ILE A 161 16.74 14.62 3.98
N ALA A 162 15.78 15.51 3.76
CA ALA A 162 15.96 16.97 3.86
C ALA A 162 15.69 17.50 5.28
N THR A 163 16.53 18.40 5.79
CA THR A 163 16.39 18.96 7.14
C THR A 163 16.01 20.45 7.16
N ARG A 164 15.95 21.08 5.99
CA ARG A 164 15.56 22.48 5.77
C ARG A 164 14.67 22.61 4.53
N ARG A 165 13.82 23.64 4.51
CA ARG A 165 12.96 24.00 3.37
C ARG A 165 13.78 24.50 2.17
N ARG A 166 13.16 24.63 1.00
CA ARG A 166 13.83 24.96 -0.27
C ARG A 166 14.70 26.22 -0.22
N GLU A 167 14.31 27.23 0.55
CA GLU A 167 15.03 28.51 0.67
C GLU A 167 16.35 28.38 1.42
N GLU A 168 16.42 27.43 2.37
CA GLU A 168 17.59 27.16 3.23
C GLU A 168 18.33 25.89 2.81
N ILE A 169 17.90 25.22 1.72
CA ILE A 169 18.38 23.88 1.34
C ILE A 169 19.87 23.81 0.96
N LEU A 170 20.50 24.95 0.64
CA LEU A 170 21.93 25.06 0.36
C LEU A 170 22.76 25.55 1.56
N GLY A 171 22.13 25.71 2.72
CA GLY A 171 22.79 26.10 3.97
C GLY A 171 23.16 27.59 4.04
N PRO A 172 23.68 28.06 5.18
CA PRO A 172 24.00 29.49 5.40
C PRO A 172 25.13 30.03 4.52
N ASP A 173 25.98 29.15 3.97
CA ASP A 173 27.05 29.48 3.03
C ASP A 173 26.60 29.44 1.56
N GLY A 174 25.36 29.00 1.29
CA GLY A 174 24.83 28.77 -0.06
C GLY A 174 25.49 27.62 -0.82
N ASN A 175 26.29 26.78 -0.15
CA ASN A 175 27.12 25.76 -0.78
C ASN A 175 27.20 24.44 0.02
N THR A 176 26.46 24.30 1.12
CA THR A 176 26.39 23.09 1.94
C THR A 176 24.94 22.55 1.96
N PRO A 177 24.60 21.58 1.09
CA PRO A 177 23.25 21.00 1.03
C PRO A 177 22.75 20.47 2.39
N GLN A 178 21.57 20.93 2.83
CA GLN A 178 20.99 20.66 4.15
C GLN A 178 20.17 19.37 4.17
N PHE A 179 20.90 18.27 4.13
CA PHE A 179 20.32 16.94 4.08
C PHE A 179 21.15 15.95 4.92
N GLU A 180 20.49 14.94 5.50
CA GLU A 180 21.11 13.89 6.33
C GLU A 180 20.87 12.46 5.80
N ASN A 181 21.78 11.53 6.13
CA ASN A 181 21.55 10.09 5.95
C ASN A 181 20.37 9.62 6.81
N VAL A 182 19.61 8.64 6.34
CA VAL A 182 18.51 8.02 7.08
C VAL A 182 18.59 6.50 6.90
N SER A 183 18.01 5.70 7.80
CA SER A 183 17.83 4.26 7.56
C SER A 183 16.61 3.97 6.68
N ILE A 184 16.54 2.80 6.07
CA ILE A 184 15.42 2.39 5.20
C ILE A 184 14.07 2.58 5.92
N TYR A 185 13.97 2.12 7.17
CA TYR A 185 12.74 2.30 7.94
C TYR A 185 12.50 3.77 8.35
N ASN A 186 13.54 4.53 8.67
CA ASN A 186 13.37 5.95 9.03
C ASN A 186 13.04 6.84 7.81
N TYR A 187 13.38 6.42 6.58
CA TYR A 187 12.88 7.03 5.34
C TYR A 187 11.37 6.85 5.19
N PHE A 188 10.87 5.64 5.47
CA PHE A 188 9.45 5.34 5.53
C PHE A 188 8.73 6.19 6.60
N VAL A 189 9.32 6.41 7.78
CA VAL A 189 8.79 7.37 8.78
C VAL A 189 8.79 8.81 8.25
N TRP A 190 9.92 9.28 7.72
CA TRP A 190 10.10 10.68 7.34
C TRP A 190 9.20 11.10 6.16
N THR A 191 9.00 10.22 5.18
CA THR A 191 8.13 10.49 4.02
C THR A 191 6.69 10.76 4.43
N HIS A 192 6.16 10.01 5.40
CA HIS A 192 4.84 10.23 6.00
C HIS A 192 4.80 11.50 6.85
N TYR A 193 5.78 11.72 7.73
CA TYR A 193 5.90 12.99 8.46
C TYR A 193 5.88 14.21 7.50
N TYR A 194 6.59 14.12 6.38
CA TYR A 194 6.68 15.22 5.41
C TYR A 194 5.40 15.42 4.60
N SER A 195 4.57 14.39 4.36
CA SER A 195 3.24 14.57 3.76
C SER A 195 2.27 15.26 4.74
N VAL A 196 2.37 15.00 6.05
CA VAL A 196 1.42 15.50 7.07
C VAL A 196 1.87 16.74 7.86
N ARG A 197 3.12 17.19 7.71
CA ARG A 197 3.62 18.38 8.44
C ARG A 197 2.84 19.65 8.06
N LYS A 198 2.82 20.62 8.98
CA LYS A 198 2.20 21.93 8.77
C LYS A 198 2.94 22.78 7.74
N THR A 199 2.25 23.72 7.12
CA THR A 199 2.88 24.76 6.28
C THR A 199 3.46 25.85 7.17
N TYR A 200 4.77 26.05 7.06
CA TYR A 200 5.48 27.08 7.82
C TYR A 200 5.23 28.47 7.24
N LEU A 201 4.65 29.38 8.04
CA LEU A 201 4.30 30.72 7.58
C LEU A 201 5.36 31.80 7.89
N GLY A 202 6.39 31.47 8.69
CA GLY A 202 7.50 32.37 9.01
C GLY A 202 7.70 32.60 10.51
N PRO A 203 8.84 33.19 10.92
CA PRO A 203 9.14 33.39 12.34
C PRO A 203 8.08 34.20 13.07
N GLY A 204 7.62 33.70 14.21
CA GLY A 204 6.57 34.33 15.03
C GLY A 204 5.14 34.20 14.47
N GLN A 205 4.94 33.52 13.34
CA GLN A 205 3.61 33.15 12.84
C GLN A 205 3.29 31.70 13.21
N ARG A 206 2.03 31.42 13.52
CA ARG A 206 1.57 30.03 13.72
C ARG A 206 1.56 29.32 12.38
N SER A 207 2.25 28.18 12.29
CA SER A 207 2.20 27.29 11.12
C SER A 207 0.79 26.76 10.87
N PHE A 208 0.42 26.66 9.59
CA PHE A 208 -0.93 26.30 9.16
C PHE A 208 -1.14 24.78 9.18
N ASP A 209 -2.20 24.35 9.87
CA ASP A 209 -2.53 22.95 10.17
C ASP A 209 -3.73 22.39 9.39
N GLY A 210 -4.39 23.20 8.55
CA GLY A 210 -5.48 22.74 7.66
C GLY A 210 -4.99 22.07 6.37
N VAL A 211 -3.88 21.32 6.43
CA VAL A 211 -3.25 20.68 5.26
C VAL A 211 -2.66 19.32 5.61
N ASP A 212 -2.99 18.33 4.79
CA ASP A 212 -2.39 16.99 4.74
C ASP A 212 -2.32 16.60 3.25
N PHE A 213 -1.28 15.87 2.84
CA PHE A 213 -1.09 15.40 1.45
C PHE A 213 -1.35 13.88 1.28
N SER A 214 -1.78 13.20 2.36
CA SER A 214 -1.86 11.74 2.49
C SER A 214 -3.04 11.24 3.33
N HIS A 215 -3.80 12.12 3.97
CA HIS A 215 -5.03 11.81 4.74
C HIS A 215 -6.12 12.83 4.46
N GLU A 216 -7.32 12.56 4.95
CA GLU A 216 -8.51 13.41 4.86
C GLU A 216 -8.94 13.72 3.42
N GLY A 217 -8.58 12.90 2.43
CA GLY A 217 -9.00 13.10 1.04
C GLY A 217 -8.62 11.93 0.12
N PRO A 218 -9.05 11.95 -1.16
CA PRO A 218 -8.93 10.85 -2.13
C PRO A 218 -7.60 10.10 -2.15
N ALA A 219 -6.47 10.82 -2.06
CA ALA A 219 -5.13 10.22 -2.10
C ALA A 219 -4.79 9.29 -0.92
N PHE A 220 -5.58 9.23 0.15
CA PHE A 220 -5.29 8.44 1.34
C PHE A 220 -4.87 6.99 1.02
N LEU A 221 -5.64 6.31 0.16
CA LEU A 221 -5.39 4.91 -0.17
C LEU A 221 -4.24 4.72 -1.16
N THR A 222 -4.17 5.56 -2.20
CA THR A 222 -3.12 5.51 -3.23
C THR A 222 -1.75 5.89 -2.67
N TRP A 223 -1.71 6.87 -1.77
CA TRP A 223 -0.49 7.30 -1.09
C TRP A 223 0.08 6.21 -0.20
N HIS A 224 -0.75 5.62 0.69
CA HIS A 224 -0.29 4.56 1.59
C HIS A 224 0.03 3.25 0.84
N ARG A 225 -0.65 2.96 -0.27
CA ARG A 225 -0.28 1.87 -1.19
C ARG A 225 1.14 2.04 -1.74
N TYR A 226 1.49 3.23 -2.26
CA TYR A 226 2.85 3.49 -2.73
C TYR A 226 3.87 3.48 -1.59
N HIS A 227 3.50 4.01 -0.42
CA HIS A 227 4.33 4.01 0.80
C HIS A 227 4.78 2.60 1.21
N LEU A 228 3.84 1.64 1.19
CA LEU A 228 4.12 0.22 1.43
C LEU A 228 4.97 -0.41 0.32
N LEU A 229 4.64 -0.16 -0.96
CA LEU A 229 5.40 -0.66 -2.10
C LEU A 229 6.86 -0.20 -2.09
N GLN A 230 7.10 1.05 -1.68
CA GLN A 230 8.45 1.60 -1.54
C GLN A 230 9.23 0.87 -0.44
N LEU A 231 8.66 0.72 0.76
CA LEU A 231 9.29 -0.03 1.86
C LEU A 231 9.56 -1.49 1.51
N GLU A 232 8.58 -2.17 0.90
CA GLU A 232 8.68 -3.57 0.47
C GLU A 232 9.83 -3.75 -0.53
N ARG A 233 9.93 -2.86 -1.53
CA ARG A 233 11.00 -2.82 -2.52
C ARG A 233 12.37 -2.55 -1.90
N ASP A 234 12.47 -1.60 -0.97
CA ASP A 234 13.73 -1.25 -0.32
C ASP A 234 14.23 -2.40 0.58
N ILE A 235 13.31 -3.15 1.20
CA ILE A 235 13.62 -4.39 1.91
C ILE A 235 14.03 -5.51 0.94
N GLN A 236 13.30 -5.75 -0.16
CA GLN A 236 13.68 -6.72 -1.19
C GLN A 236 15.10 -6.46 -1.71
N ASN A 237 15.46 -5.20 -1.97
CA ASN A 237 16.79 -4.78 -2.38
C ASN A 237 17.84 -5.02 -1.27
N MET A 238 17.52 -4.70 -0.01
CA MET A 238 18.38 -4.92 1.15
C MET A 238 18.69 -6.41 1.39
N LEU A 239 17.70 -7.28 1.14
CA LEU A 239 17.82 -8.73 1.30
C LEU A 239 18.38 -9.44 0.06
N GLN A 240 18.35 -8.78 -1.11
CA GLN A 240 18.56 -9.39 -2.43
C GLN A 240 17.53 -10.51 -2.74
N ASP A 241 16.33 -10.38 -2.16
CA ASP A 241 15.23 -11.33 -2.32
C ASP A 241 14.00 -10.60 -2.89
N PRO A 242 13.68 -10.80 -4.18
CA PRO A 242 12.50 -10.20 -4.80
C PRO A 242 11.18 -10.86 -4.37
N SER A 243 11.21 -11.97 -3.61
CA SER A 243 10.02 -12.69 -3.16
C SER A 243 9.51 -12.25 -1.78
N PHE A 244 10.29 -11.44 -1.05
CA PHE A 244 9.86 -10.85 0.22
C PHE A 244 8.56 -10.04 0.04
N ALA A 245 7.61 -10.26 0.95
CA ALA A 245 6.31 -9.59 0.98
C ALA A 245 5.99 -9.08 2.39
N LEU A 246 5.39 -7.90 2.48
CA LEU A 246 4.90 -7.35 3.74
C LEU A 246 3.65 -8.13 4.19
N PRO A 247 3.62 -8.68 5.43
CA PRO A 247 2.41 -9.25 5.99
C PRO A 247 1.43 -8.16 6.42
N TYR A 248 0.18 -8.56 6.64
CA TYR A 248 -0.87 -7.69 7.17
C TYR A 248 -1.34 -8.12 8.57
N TRP A 249 -1.97 -7.19 9.29
CA TRP A 249 -2.69 -7.48 10.53
C TRP A 249 -4.19 -7.23 10.31
N ASN A 250 -4.99 -8.30 10.36
CA ASN A 250 -6.43 -8.17 10.41
C ASN A 250 -6.84 -7.59 11.77
N PHE A 251 -6.92 -6.27 11.87
CA PHE A 251 -7.38 -5.58 13.07
C PHE A 251 -8.91 -5.67 13.24
N ALA A 252 -9.68 -6.13 12.26
CA ALA A 252 -11.14 -6.15 12.27
C ALA A 252 -11.74 -7.32 13.08
N THR A 253 -11.29 -7.48 14.33
CA THR A 253 -11.62 -8.62 15.21
C THR A 253 -12.66 -8.31 16.29
N GLY A 254 -13.02 -7.04 16.50
CA GLY A 254 -13.89 -6.58 17.59
C GLY A 254 -13.27 -6.75 18.99
N ARG A 255 -11.98 -7.09 19.09
CA ARG A 255 -11.26 -7.34 20.35
C ARG A 255 -10.95 -6.05 21.09
N ASN A 256 -10.79 -6.15 22.41
CA ASN A 256 -10.30 -5.11 23.30
C ASN A 256 -8.82 -5.31 23.67
N SER A 257 -8.10 -6.15 22.93
CA SER A 257 -6.68 -6.44 23.07
C SER A 257 -6.02 -6.46 21.69
N CYS A 258 -4.72 -6.13 21.66
CA CYS A 258 -3.88 -6.28 20.47
C CYS A 258 -3.33 -7.71 20.46
N ASP A 259 -3.73 -8.52 19.48
CA ASP A 259 -3.37 -9.94 19.36
C ASP A 259 -2.01 -10.19 18.70
N ILE A 260 -1.44 -9.19 18.03
CA ILE A 260 -0.05 -9.19 17.53
C ILE A 260 0.95 -8.53 18.50
N CYS A 261 0.49 -8.01 19.65
CA CYS A 261 1.33 -7.36 20.66
C CYS A 261 1.89 -8.40 21.64
N THR A 262 2.72 -9.30 21.12
CA THR A 262 3.44 -10.35 21.86
C THR A 262 4.94 -10.26 21.56
N ASP A 263 5.80 -10.81 22.43
CA ASP A 263 7.25 -10.67 22.28
C ASP A 263 7.83 -11.50 21.11
N ASP A 264 7.08 -12.49 20.60
CA ASP A 264 7.35 -13.21 19.34
C ASP A 264 6.85 -12.48 18.08
N LEU A 265 6.17 -11.35 18.25
CA LEU A 265 5.62 -10.49 17.20
C LEU A 265 5.98 -9.01 17.48
N MET A 266 4.99 -8.11 17.57
CA MET A 266 5.22 -6.65 17.58
C MET A 266 5.61 -6.08 18.94
N GLY A 267 5.87 -6.93 19.93
CA GLY A 267 6.22 -6.58 21.30
C GLY A 267 5.00 -6.47 22.20
N SER A 268 5.05 -7.15 23.34
CA SER A 268 4.06 -7.04 24.41
C SER A 268 4.26 -5.78 25.24
N ARG A 269 3.34 -5.52 26.18
CA ARG A 269 3.44 -4.40 27.11
C ARG A 269 4.53 -4.66 28.16
N SER A 270 5.33 -3.65 28.48
CA SER A 270 6.31 -3.70 29.55
C SER A 270 5.65 -3.86 30.92
N SER A 271 6.24 -4.70 31.78
CA SER A 271 5.86 -4.84 33.19
C SER A 271 6.31 -3.66 34.08
N PHE A 272 7.09 -2.72 33.53
CA PHE A 272 7.67 -1.59 34.26
C PHE A 272 7.01 -0.24 33.95
N ASP A 273 6.37 -0.10 32.78
CA ASP A 273 5.66 1.10 32.31
C ASP A 273 4.59 0.65 31.30
N ASP A 274 3.31 0.85 31.62
CA ASP A 274 2.18 0.41 30.78
C ASP A 274 2.16 1.06 29.37
N SER A 275 2.95 2.11 29.16
CA SER A 275 3.09 2.81 27.87
C SER A 275 4.31 2.40 27.06
N LEU A 276 5.15 1.47 27.54
CA LEU A 276 6.34 0.97 26.85
C LEU A 276 6.19 -0.48 26.40
N LEU A 277 7.00 -0.85 25.42
CA LEU A 277 7.14 -2.24 24.96
C LEU A 277 8.03 -3.05 25.91
N SER A 278 7.73 -4.34 26.04
CA SER A 278 8.52 -5.32 26.79
C SER A 278 10.00 -5.30 26.36
N PRO A 279 10.96 -5.23 27.30
CA PRO A 279 12.39 -5.27 27.00
C PRO A 279 12.86 -6.52 26.23
N ASN A 280 12.07 -7.60 26.18
CA ASN A 280 12.40 -8.79 25.40
C ASN A 280 12.14 -8.60 23.89
N SER A 281 11.28 -7.64 23.51
CA SER A 281 11.03 -7.31 22.11
C SER A 281 12.10 -6.36 21.59
N ILE A 282 12.63 -6.64 20.40
CA ILE A 282 13.60 -5.77 19.70
C ILE A 282 13.08 -4.34 19.52
N PHE A 283 11.76 -4.17 19.36
CA PHE A 283 11.13 -2.87 19.17
C PHE A 283 11.16 -1.98 20.43
N SER A 284 11.41 -2.54 21.62
CA SER A 284 11.65 -1.73 22.84
C SER A 284 12.93 -0.89 22.76
N GLN A 285 13.86 -1.27 21.88
CA GLN A 285 15.12 -0.57 21.65
C GLN A 285 14.99 0.55 20.59
N TRP A 286 13.91 0.54 19.80
CA TRP A 286 13.70 1.51 18.75
C TRP A 286 13.47 2.91 19.32
N ARG A 287 14.15 3.89 18.72
CA ARG A 287 13.96 5.32 18.98
C ARG A 287 13.17 5.94 17.83
N ILE A 288 12.32 6.91 18.15
CA ILE A 288 11.38 7.49 17.18
C ILE A 288 11.99 8.70 16.46
N LEU A 289 11.62 8.90 15.21
CA LEU A 289 11.94 10.08 14.41
C LEU A 289 10.80 11.10 14.48
N CYS A 290 11.12 12.36 14.24
CA CYS A 290 10.18 13.47 14.05
C CYS A 290 9.34 13.89 15.28
N GLU A 291 9.82 13.60 16.50
CA GLU A 291 9.15 13.96 17.77
C GLU A 291 9.11 15.48 18.04
N ALA A 292 10.11 16.25 17.56
CA ALA A 292 10.26 17.67 17.89
C ALA A 292 9.42 18.62 16.99
N VAL A 293 8.13 18.34 16.82
CA VAL A 293 7.24 19.11 15.94
C VAL A 293 7.14 20.59 16.32
N GLU A 294 7.20 20.92 17.61
CA GLU A 294 7.20 22.32 18.06
C GLU A 294 8.41 23.11 17.52
N ASP A 295 9.59 22.49 17.44
CA ASP A 295 10.78 23.11 16.84
C ASP A 295 10.60 23.27 15.33
N TYR A 296 10.08 22.26 14.63
CA TYR A 296 9.87 22.30 13.17
C TYR A 296 8.85 23.39 12.79
N ASP A 297 7.74 23.48 13.55
CA ASP A 297 6.66 24.42 13.33
C ASP A 297 7.01 25.88 13.67
N THR A 298 8.00 26.12 14.54
CA THR A 298 8.39 27.48 14.98
C THR A 298 9.64 27.99 14.27
N LEU A 299 10.64 27.12 14.07
CA LEU A 299 11.90 27.46 13.40
C LEU A 299 11.85 27.28 11.88
N GLY A 300 10.82 26.60 11.35
CA GLY A 300 10.69 26.33 9.92
C GLY A 300 11.69 25.29 9.41
N THR A 301 12.23 24.48 10.31
CA THR A 301 13.08 23.34 9.98
C THR A 301 12.23 22.13 9.56
N ILE A 302 12.88 21.05 9.16
CA ILE A 302 12.22 19.77 8.86
C ILE A 302 12.86 18.72 9.77
N CYS A 303 12.07 17.71 10.16
CA CYS A 303 12.55 16.50 10.82
C CYS A 303 13.86 16.01 10.21
N ASN A 304 14.83 15.72 11.06
CA ASN A 304 16.17 15.28 10.69
C ASN A 304 16.37 13.79 11.04
N SER A 305 17.58 13.26 10.93
CA SER A 305 17.88 11.85 11.16
C SER A 305 18.12 11.51 12.64
N THR A 306 17.94 12.47 13.56
CA THR A 306 18.23 12.28 14.98
C THR A 306 17.02 11.64 15.66
N GLU A 307 17.21 10.43 16.21
CA GLU A 307 16.14 9.72 16.91
C GLU A 307 15.99 10.22 18.36
N GLY A 308 14.74 10.31 18.83
CA GLY A 308 14.35 10.80 20.15
C GLY A 308 13.93 9.69 21.12
N GLY A 309 12.71 9.77 21.66
CA GLY A 309 12.16 8.86 22.65
C GLY A 309 11.95 7.42 22.17
N PRO A 310 11.64 6.48 23.09
CA PRO A 310 11.16 5.14 22.72
C PRO A 310 9.77 5.18 22.08
N ILE A 311 9.40 4.11 21.36
CA ILE A 311 8.00 3.87 20.98
C ILE A 311 7.13 3.82 22.24
N ARG A 312 6.05 4.61 22.24
CA ARG A 312 4.97 4.57 23.24
C ARG A 312 3.79 3.78 22.66
N ARG A 313 3.28 2.78 23.37
CA ARG A 313 2.12 1.99 22.94
C ARG A 313 1.37 1.46 24.17
N ASN A 314 0.08 1.75 24.28
CA ASN A 314 -0.78 1.26 25.35
C ASN A 314 -2.15 0.82 24.79
N PRO A 315 -2.23 -0.34 24.11
CA PRO A 315 -3.45 -0.77 23.42
C PRO A 315 -4.66 -0.82 24.36
N ALA A 316 -5.79 -0.31 23.88
CA ALA A 316 -7.03 -0.07 24.65
C ALA A 316 -6.92 0.89 25.85
N GLY A 317 -5.77 1.55 26.07
CA GLY A 317 -5.49 2.35 27.26
C GLY A 317 -6.18 3.71 27.36
N ASN A 318 -6.89 4.17 26.31
CA ASN A 318 -7.52 5.49 26.29
C ASN A 318 -8.84 5.54 27.07
N VAL A 319 -8.75 5.54 28.41
CA VAL A 319 -9.91 5.61 29.31
C VAL A 319 -10.73 6.91 29.17
N ALA A 320 -10.12 7.99 28.65
CA ALA A 320 -10.82 9.25 28.39
C ALA A 320 -11.71 9.20 27.14
N ARG A 321 -11.50 8.23 26.24
CA ARG A 321 -12.29 8.02 25.02
C ARG A 321 -12.66 6.54 24.85
N PRO A 322 -13.65 6.01 25.60
CA PRO A 322 -14.01 4.59 25.58
C PRO A 322 -14.32 4.00 24.19
N LEU A 323 -14.80 4.82 23.25
CA LEU A 323 -15.06 4.42 21.86
C LEU A 323 -13.82 3.93 21.11
N VAL A 324 -12.60 4.29 21.54
CA VAL A 324 -11.34 3.79 20.91
C VAL A 324 -10.66 2.68 21.70
N GLN A 325 -11.31 2.12 22.73
CA GLN A 325 -10.77 1.00 23.53
C GLN A 325 -11.09 -0.39 22.96
N ARG A 326 -11.68 -0.45 21.76
CA ARG A 326 -12.00 -1.69 21.04
C ARG A 326 -11.71 -1.51 19.56
N LEU A 327 -11.17 -2.55 18.94
CA LEU A 327 -10.91 -2.60 17.51
C LEU A 327 -12.20 -2.69 16.68
N PRO A 328 -12.16 -2.35 15.38
CA PRO A 328 -13.27 -2.58 14.44
C PRO A 328 -13.70 -4.05 14.42
N LYS A 329 -14.94 -4.33 14.05
CA LYS A 329 -15.45 -5.69 13.81
C LYS A 329 -15.26 -6.11 12.35
N ALA A 330 -15.33 -7.42 12.10
CA ALA A 330 -15.39 -7.96 10.73
C ALA A 330 -16.63 -7.45 9.95
N GLU A 331 -17.76 -7.25 10.65
CA GLU A 331 -18.98 -6.61 10.13
C GLU A 331 -18.69 -5.21 9.57
N ASP A 332 -17.78 -4.45 10.18
CA ASP A 332 -17.46 -3.08 9.75
C ASP A 332 -16.72 -3.08 8.40
N VAL A 333 -15.87 -4.08 8.16
CA VAL A 333 -15.19 -4.28 6.86
C VAL A 333 -16.19 -4.72 5.80
N ALA A 334 -17.11 -5.64 6.12
CA ALA A 334 -18.16 -6.07 5.20
C ALA A 334 -19.02 -4.88 4.74
N LEU A 335 -19.52 -4.06 5.69
CA LEU A 335 -20.34 -2.88 5.37
C LEU A 335 -19.58 -1.84 4.54
N CYS A 336 -18.30 -1.61 4.85
CA CYS A 336 -17.47 -0.66 4.12
C CYS A 336 -17.26 -1.09 2.67
N LEU A 337 -17.09 -2.39 2.42
CA LEU A 337 -16.96 -2.97 1.08
C LEU A 337 -18.24 -2.93 0.23
N GLU A 338 -19.39 -2.50 0.78
CA GLU A 338 -20.62 -2.26 0.02
C GLU A 338 -20.81 -0.77 -0.37
N VAL A 339 -19.91 0.14 0.06
CA VAL A 339 -19.96 1.56 -0.30
C VAL A 339 -19.44 1.73 -1.73
N GLY A 340 -20.34 1.79 -2.72
CA GLY A 340 -19.99 1.71 -4.14
C GLY A 340 -19.33 2.93 -4.79
N LEU A 341 -19.24 4.08 -4.11
CA LEU A 341 -18.53 5.27 -4.61
C LEU A 341 -17.16 5.40 -3.94
N PHE A 342 -16.10 5.57 -4.74
CA PHE A 342 -14.74 5.73 -4.20
C PHE A 342 -14.65 6.90 -3.21
N ASP A 343 -15.06 8.08 -3.66
CA ASP A 343 -15.15 9.27 -2.83
C ASP A 343 -16.27 10.19 -3.33
N THR A 344 -16.65 11.16 -2.50
CA THR A 344 -17.76 12.08 -2.77
C THR A 344 -17.37 13.51 -2.37
N PRO A 345 -17.92 14.56 -3.01
CA PRO A 345 -17.72 15.95 -2.60
C PRO A 345 -18.07 16.15 -1.11
N PRO A 346 -17.29 16.93 -0.34
CA PRO A 346 -16.21 17.82 -0.76
C PRO A 346 -14.82 17.15 -0.84
N PHE A 347 -14.77 15.82 -0.99
CA PHE A 347 -13.55 15.01 -1.08
C PHE A 347 -12.65 15.18 0.15
N TYR A 348 -13.27 15.26 1.34
CA TYR A 348 -12.59 15.60 2.59
C TYR A 348 -12.93 14.62 3.73
N SER A 349 -12.42 14.84 4.94
CA SER A 349 -12.75 14.03 6.13
C SER A 349 -14.23 14.05 6.55
N ASN A 350 -15.05 14.92 5.95
CA ASN A 350 -16.50 15.01 6.15
C ASN A 350 -17.36 14.49 4.98
N SER A 351 -16.77 13.80 4.00
CA SER A 351 -17.49 13.17 2.90
C SER A 351 -18.40 12.02 3.37
N ALA A 352 -19.67 12.04 2.96
CA ALA A 352 -20.65 10.98 3.20
C ALA A 352 -20.84 10.10 1.95
N ASP A 353 -21.18 8.83 2.15
CA ASP A 353 -21.34 7.82 1.10
C ASP A 353 -20.07 7.63 0.25
N SER A 354 -18.90 7.83 0.89
CA SER A 354 -17.55 7.73 0.33
C SER A 354 -16.84 6.51 0.92
N PHE A 355 -16.41 5.58 0.06
CA PHE A 355 -15.63 4.41 0.47
C PHE A 355 -14.32 4.84 1.15
N ARG A 356 -13.57 5.75 0.52
CA ARG A 356 -12.31 6.30 1.04
C ARG A 356 -12.50 6.84 2.45
N ASN A 357 -13.49 7.72 2.67
CA ASN A 357 -13.72 8.32 3.99
C ASN A 357 -14.23 7.32 5.04
N THR A 358 -14.83 6.22 4.57
CA THR A 358 -15.30 5.10 5.41
C THR A 358 -14.16 4.21 5.85
N VAL A 359 -13.33 3.72 4.93
CA VAL A 359 -12.20 2.84 5.26
C VAL A 359 -11.11 3.57 6.04
N GLU A 360 -10.86 4.85 5.72
CA GLU A 360 -10.01 5.75 6.49
C GLU A 360 -10.52 5.94 7.91
N GLY A 361 -11.84 5.96 8.08
CA GLY A 361 -12.49 5.85 9.39
C GLY A 361 -13.00 7.16 9.97
N TYR A 362 -13.38 8.13 9.13
CA TYR A 362 -14.13 9.33 9.55
C TYR A 362 -15.65 9.16 9.42
N SER A 363 -16.11 8.31 8.52
CA SER A 363 -17.51 7.86 8.46
C SER A 363 -17.77 6.62 9.33
N ASN A 364 -19.03 6.34 9.61
CA ASN A 364 -19.44 5.03 10.09
C ASN A 364 -19.21 3.96 8.99
N PRO A 365 -19.15 2.66 9.34
CA PRO A 365 -18.89 1.60 8.36
C PRO A 365 -19.89 1.49 7.20
N SER A 366 -21.06 2.14 7.28
CA SER A 366 -22.09 2.13 6.23
C SER A 366 -22.06 3.38 5.34
N GLY A 367 -20.93 4.09 5.25
CA GLY A 367 -20.78 5.29 4.41
C GLY A 367 -21.17 6.62 5.08
N LYS A 368 -22.00 6.60 6.12
CA LYS A 368 -22.59 7.82 6.69
C LYS A 368 -21.60 8.55 7.59
N TYR A 369 -21.32 9.81 7.26
CA TYR A 369 -20.48 10.68 8.07
C TYR A 369 -21.12 11.01 9.44
N ASP A 370 -20.28 10.97 10.49
CA ASP A 370 -20.58 11.47 11.83
C ASP A 370 -19.27 11.97 12.47
N PRO A 371 -19.17 13.26 12.86
CA PRO A 371 -17.92 13.84 13.37
C PRO A 371 -17.41 13.17 14.67
N ALA A 372 -18.27 12.52 15.45
CA ALA A 372 -17.92 11.83 16.69
C ALA A 372 -17.34 10.42 16.44
N VAL A 373 -17.68 9.79 15.31
CA VAL A 373 -17.27 8.42 14.97
C VAL A 373 -15.80 8.39 14.57
N ARG A 374 -15.10 7.34 15.02
CA ARG A 374 -13.87 6.86 14.38
C ARG A 374 -14.02 5.36 14.20
N SER A 375 -13.81 4.88 12.98
CA SER A 375 -13.98 3.48 12.59
C SER A 375 -12.72 2.96 11.90
N LEU A 376 -12.71 1.68 11.51
CA LEU A 376 -11.70 1.04 10.64
C LEU A 376 -10.25 1.50 10.89
N HIS A 377 -9.58 2.12 9.91
CA HIS A 377 -8.18 2.56 10.01
C HIS A 377 -7.94 3.53 11.19
N ASN A 378 -8.69 4.64 11.25
CA ASN A 378 -8.55 5.62 12.34
C ASN A 378 -8.78 5.01 13.73
N LEU A 379 -9.72 4.07 13.85
CA LEU A 379 -9.97 3.35 15.10
C LEU A 379 -8.79 2.44 15.47
N ALA A 380 -8.19 1.73 14.50
CA ALA A 380 -7.01 0.90 14.74
C ALA A 380 -5.79 1.73 15.21
N HIS A 381 -5.55 2.91 14.63
CA HIS A 381 -4.52 3.84 15.10
C HIS A 381 -4.79 4.35 16.53
N LEU A 382 -5.99 4.87 16.78
CA LEU A 382 -6.35 5.44 18.08
C LEU A 382 -6.39 4.38 19.20
N PHE A 383 -6.69 3.13 18.86
CA PHE A 383 -6.66 1.98 19.78
C PHE A 383 -5.27 1.73 20.38
N LEU A 384 -4.19 2.00 19.63
CA LEU A 384 -2.80 1.84 20.11
C LEU A 384 -2.43 2.84 21.21
N ASN A 385 -3.12 3.99 21.28
CA ASN A 385 -3.01 5.01 22.33
C ASN A 385 -1.54 5.33 22.70
N GLY A 386 -0.80 5.85 21.73
CA GLY A 386 0.64 6.11 21.84
C GLY A 386 1.21 6.69 20.54
N THR A 387 2.47 6.38 20.23
CA THR A 387 3.17 6.76 18.98
C THR A 387 2.36 6.40 17.74
N GLY A 388 1.88 5.15 17.64
CA GLY A 388 1.05 4.67 16.53
C GLY A 388 -0.29 5.40 16.35
N GLY A 389 -0.74 6.19 17.34
CA GLY A 389 -2.00 6.96 17.30
C GLY A 389 -1.84 8.45 17.00
N GLN A 390 -0.63 8.90 16.65
CA GLN A 390 -0.34 10.31 16.32
C GLN A 390 0.12 10.41 14.87
N THR A 391 -0.60 11.15 14.01
CA THR A 391 -0.37 11.18 12.56
C THR A 391 1.10 11.45 12.19
N HIS A 392 1.75 12.43 12.82
CA HIS A 392 3.14 12.80 12.52
C HIS A 392 4.21 11.80 13.01
N LEU A 393 3.83 10.79 13.81
CA LEU A 393 4.74 9.77 14.36
C LEU A 393 4.35 8.33 14.04
N SER A 394 3.13 8.07 13.56
CA SER A 394 2.55 6.74 13.57
C SER A 394 3.39 5.65 12.88
N PRO A 395 4.15 5.89 11.80
CA PRO A 395 5.00 4.86 11.20
C PRO A 395 6.21 4.46 12.05
N ASN A 396 6.59 5.23 13.08
CA ASN A 396 7.63 4.82 14.03
C ASN A 396 7.25 3.54 14.80
N ASP A 397 5.95 3.28 14.94
CA ASP A 397 5.42 2.03 15.46
C ASP A 397 5.28 1.02 14.31
N PRO A 398 6.00 -0.12 14.30
CA PRO A 398 5.97 -1.08 13.20
C PRO A 398 4.60 -1.77 12.99
N ILE A 399 3.65 -1.61 13.91
CA ILE A 399 2.25 -1.99 13.66
C ILE A 399 1.66 -1.20 12.49
N PHE A 400 2.13 0.02 12.22
CA PHE A 400 1.71 0.84 11.08
C PHE A 400 1.81 0.06 9.76
N VAL A 401 2.93 -0.63 9.51
CA VAL A 401 3.14 -1.41 8.28
C VAL A 401 2.03 -2.44 8.12
N LEU A 402 1.76 -3.22 9.16
CA LEU A 402 0.77 -4.29 9.15
C LEU A 402 -0.67 -3.77 9.03
N LEU A 403 -0.96 -2.65 9.69
CA LEU A 403 -2.24 -1.96 9.68
C LEU A 403 -2.55 -1.45 8.28
N HIS A 404 -1.64 -0.66 7.69
CA HIS A 404 -1.83 -0.14 6.33
C HIS A 404 -1.81 -1.25 5.28
N THR A 405 -1.06 -2.33 5.48
CA THR A 405 -1.08 -3.48 4.56
C THR A 405 -2.45 -4.18 4.56
N PHE A 406 -3.20 -4.16 5.67
CA PHE A 406 -4.59 -4.62 5.71
C PHE A 406 -5.57 -3.57 5.14
N THR A 407 -5.34 -2.28 5.38
CA THR A 407 -6.11 -1.20 4.73
C THR A 407 -6.00 -1.26 3.20
N ASP A 408 -4.80 -1.52 2.67
CA ASP A 408 -4.56 -1.72 1.24
C ASP A 408 -5.23 -3.01 0.70
N ALA A 409 -5.33 -4.07 1.52
CA ALA A 409 -6.12 -5.25 1.16
C ALA A 409 -7.61 -4.93 0.97
N VAL A 410 -8.19 -4.11 1.87
CA VAL A 410 -9.60 -3.66 1.76
C VAL A 410 -9.79 -2.79 0.52
N PHE A 411 -8.82 -1.94 0.20
CA PHE A 411 -8.85 -1.13 -1.03
C PHE A 411 -8.74 -1.98 -2.30
N ASP A 412 -7.85 -2.98 -2.34
CA ASP A 412 -7.71 -3.87 -3.48
C ASP A 412 -8.97 -4.70 -3.75
N GLU A 413 -9.58 -5.23 -2.68
CA GLU A 413 -10.88 -5.91 -2.77
C GLU A 413 -11.99 -4.97 -3.25
N TRP A 414 -12.01 -3.71 -2.80
CA TRP A 414 -13.00 -2.74 -3.24
C TRP A 414 -12.85 -2.44 -4.74
N LEU A 415 -11.62 -2.24 -5.23
CA LEU A 415 -11.32 -2.08 -6.67
C LEU A 415 -11.80 -3.30 -7.47
N ARG A 416 -11.51 -4.50 -6.98
CA ARG A 416 -11.90 -5.78 -7.62
C ARG A 416 -13.41 -6.00 -7.64
N ARG A 417 -14.15 -5.57 -6.60
CA ARG A 417 -15.62 -5.67 -6.53
C ARG A 417 -16.33 -4.70 -7.47
N HIS A 418 -15.90 -3.45 -7.48
CA HIS A 418 -16.63 -2.38 -8.14
C HIS A 418 -16.17 -2.10 -9.57
N ASN A 419 -14.93 -2.47 -9.92
CA ASN A 419 -14.28 -2.13 -11.19
C ASN A 419 -14.54 -0.65 -11.58
N PRO A 420 -14.17 0.31 -10.70
CA PRO A 420 -14.55 1.71 -10.85
C PRO A 420 -13.90 2.33 -12.08
N ASP A 421 -14.62 3.25 -12.73
CA ASP A 421 -14.01 4.13 -13.73
C ASP A 421 -13.14 5.20 -13.03
N ASN A 422 -11.98 5.55 -13.62
CA ASN A 422 -11.06 6.55 -13.05
C ASN A 422 -11.70 7.94 -12.86
N SER A 423 -12.85 8.24 -13.48
CA SER A 423 -13.63 9.46 -13.21
C SER A 423 -14.26 9.52 -11.82
N THR A 424 -14.38 8.39 -11.09
CA THR A 424 -14.79 8.37 -9.68
C THR A 424 -13.77 9.03 -8.75
N TYR A 425 -12.52 9.13 -9.19
CA TYR A 425 -11.47 9.85 -8.50
C TYR A 425 -11.40 11.30 -9.06
N PRO A 426 -11.53 12.35 -8.22
CA PRO A 426 -11.59 13.74 -8.67
C PRO A 426 -10.28 14.21 -9.35
N LEU A 427 -10.43 14.83 -10.52
CA LEU A 427 -9.33 15.48 -11.24
C LEU A 427 -8.90 16.81 -10.61
N GLU A 428 -9.82 17.51 -9.95
CA GLU A 428 -9.63 18.86 -9.41
C GLU A 428 -10.55 19.12 -8.21
N ASN A 429 -10.30 20.20 -7.47
CA ASN A 429 -11.04 20.66 -6.29
C ASN A 429 -11.05 19.69 -5.10
N ALA A 430 -10.27 18.61 -5.14
CA ALA A 430 -9.91 17.84 -3.95
C ALA A 430 -8.90 18.65 -3.09
N PRO A 431 -8.69 18.32 -1.80
CA PRO A 431 -7.65 18.95 -0.98
C PRO A 431 -6.28 18.96 -1.68
N ILE A 432 -5.41 19.93 -1.37
CA ILE A 432 -4.10 20.04 -2.02
C ILE A 432 -3.30 18.74 -1.82
N GLY A 433 -2.77 18.18 -2.91
CA GLY A 433 -2.15 16.83 -2.89
C GLY A 433 -3.08 15.70 -3.34
N HIS A 434 -4.40 15.87 -3.24
CA HIS A 434 -5.35 14.78 -3.43
C HIS A 434 -5.98 14.67 -4.83
N ASN A 435 -5.69 15.60 -5.76
CA ASN A 435 -6.13 15.48 -7.17
C ASN A 435 -5.56 14.21 -7.84
N ARG A 436 -6.30 13.59 -8.77
CA ARG A 436 -5.93 12.29 -9.40
C ARG A 436 -4.55 12.28 -10.05
N GLN A 437 -4.16 13.39 -10.65
CA GLN A 437 -2.89 13.54 -11.38
C GLN A 437 -1.79 14.19 -10.52
N TYR A 438 -2.05 14.44 -9.23
CA TYR A 438 -1.05 15.00 -8.32
C TYR A 438 0.04 13.97 -8.04
N ASN A 439 1.31 14.39 -8.09
CA ASN A 439 2.43 13.53 -7.73
C ASN A 439 2.47 13.38 -6.20
N MET A 440 2.28 12.15 -5.71
CA MET A 440 2.17 11.86 -4.27
C MET A 440 3.43 12.31 -3.51
N VAL A 441 3.23 13.16 -2.52
CA VAL A 441 4.32 13.88 -1.83
C VAL A 441 4.89 13.04 -0.69
N PRO A 442 6.23 12.88 -0.52
CA PRO A 442 7.33 13.39 -1.33
C PRO A 442 8.02 12.29 -2.15
N PHE A 443 7.27 11.37 -2.76
CA PHE A 443 7.87 10.21 -3.45
C PHE A 443 8.69 10.63 -4.67
N TRP A 444 9.74 9.85 -4.94
CA TRP A 444 10.64 10.04 -6.07
C TRP A 444 11.01 8.68 -6.72
N PRO A 445 10.99 8.53 -8.05
CA PRO A 445 10.57 9.52 -9.05
C PRO A 445 9.08 9.92 -8.88
N PRO A 446 8.64 11.04 -9.48
CA PRO A 446 7.25 11.49 -9.37
C PRO A 446 6.28 10.40 -9.84
N VAL A 447 5.32 10.07 -8.99
CA VAL A 447 4.30 9.04 -9.19
C VAL A 447 2.94 9.60 -8.76
N THR A 448 1.92 9.42 -9.59
CA THR A 448 0.59 9.99 -9.40
C THR A 448 -0.36 9.08 -8.64
N ASN A 449 -1.44 9.64 -8.10
CA ASN A 449 -2.52 8.83 -7.49
C ASN A 449 -3.14 7.85 -8.52
N ASP A 450 -3.32 8.29 -9.77
CA ASP A 450 -3.85 7.51 -10.90
C ASP A 450 -3.08 6.19 -11.13
N GLU A 451 -1.76 6.20 -10.97
CA GLU A 451 -0.89 5.01 -11.14
C GLU A 451 -1.12 3.94 -10.07
N MET A 452 -1.59 4.30 -8.89
CA MET A 452 -1.90 3.37 -7.79
C MET A 452 -3.38 2.96 -7.73
N PHE A 453 -4.24 3.62 -8.51
CA PHE A 453 -5.69 3.36 -8.57
C PHE A 453 -6.01 2.19 -9.53
N VAL A 454 -5.36 1.05 -9.31
CA VAL A 454 -5.39 -0.15 -10.16
C VAL A 454 -5.42 -1.41 -9.29
N THR A 455 -5.94 -2.54 -9.78
CA THR A 455 -5.88 -3.80 -9.03
C THR A 455 -4.43 -4.28 -8.89
N ALA A 456 -4.03 -4.66 -7.68
CA ALA A 456 -2.66 -5.00 -7.36
C ALA A 456 -2.12 -6.26 -8.08
N PRO A 457 -2.87 -7.38 -8.21
CA PRO A 457 -2.34 -8.60 -8.80
C PRO A 457 -1.98 -8.46 -10.28
N GLU A 458 -2.78 -7.72 -11.05
CA GLU A 458 -2.58 -7.55 -12.49
C GLU A 458 -1.56 -6.45 -12.83
N ASN A 459 -1.47 -5.39 -12.00
CA ASN A 459 -0.78 -4.15 -12.35
C ASN A 459 0.44 -3.82 -11.46
N LEU A 460 0.47 -4.30 -10.21
CA LEU A 460 1.50 -3.97 -9.22
C LEU A 460 2.30 -5.20 -8.75
N GLY A 461 1.86 -6.42 -9.10
CA GLY A 461 2.60 -7.66 -8.84
C GLY A 461 2.64 -8.08 -7.38
N TYR A 462 1.60 -7.75 -6.63
CA TYR A 462 1.35 -8.35 -5.33
C TYR A 462 -0.14 -8.68 -5.19
N SER A 463 -0.43 -9.61 -4.29
CA SER A 463 -1.78 -10.13 -4.05
C SER A 463 -1.94 -10.48 -2.57
N TYR A 464 -3.18 -10.69 -2.13
CA TYR A 464 -3.50 -10.96 -0.73
C TYR A 464 -4.02 -12.38 -0.50
N GLU A 465 -3.41 -13.10 0.42
CA GLU A 465 -4.00 -14.32 1.01
C GLU A 465 -4.97 -13.89 2.13
N VAL A 466 -6.16 -13.44 1.74
CA VAL A 466 -7.19 -12.93 2.67
C VAL A 466 -8.58 -13.49 2.32
N GLN A 467 -9.38 -13.74 3.36
CA GLN A 467 -10.79 -14.11 3.21
C GLN A 467 -11.67 -12.99 3.77
N TRP A 468 -12.60 -12.50 2.95
CA TRP A 468 -13.49 -11.42 3.35
C TRP A 468 -14.74 -11.96 4.05
N PRO A 469 -15.22 -11.30 5.12
CA PRO A 469 -16.51 -11.64 5.71
C PRO A 469 -17.62 -11.45 4.67
N ALA A 470 -18.45 -12.47 4.50
CA ALA A 470 -19.65 -12.35 3.68
C ALA A 470 -20.64 -11.36 4.33
N PRO A 471 -21.41 -10.58 3.54
CA PRO A 471 -22.52 -9.80 4.07
C PRO A 471 -23.46 -10.69 4.90
N ALA A 472 -23.88 -10.21 6.07
CA ALA A 472 -24.91 -10.89 6.83
C ALA A 472 -26.24 -10.78 6.06
N LEU A 473 -26.72 -11.88 5.50
CA LEU A 473 -27.98 -11.95 4.76
C LEU A 473 -29.09 -11.26 5.56
N HIS A 474 -29.79 -10.33 4.94
CA HIS A 474 -30.91 -9.65 5.59
C HIS A 474 -32.01 -10.67 5.93
N VAL A 475 -32.76 -10.42 7.01
CA VAL A 475 -33.87 -11.30 7.43
C VAL A 475 -34.87 -11.51 6.30
N THR A 476 -35.08 -10.51 5.44
CA THR A 476 -35.87 -10.59 4.20
C THR A 476 -35.29 -11.56 3.17
N GLU A 477 -33.97 -11.61 3.00
CA GLU A 477 -33.29 -12.55 2.10
C GLU A 477 -33.33 -13.97 2.66
N ILE A 478 -33.12 -14.14 3.97
CA ILE A 478 -33.28 -15.43 4.66
C ILE A 478 -34.72 -15.96 4.49
N ILE A 479 -35.74 -15.10 4.69
CA ILE A 479 -37.14 -15.43 4.43
C ILE A 479 -37.37 -15.78 2.95
N THR A 480 -36.79 -15.01 2.02
CA THR A 480 -36.94 -15.26 0.57
C THR A 480 -36.32 -16.58 0.16
N ILE A 481 -35.10 -16.89 0.63
CA ILE A 481 -34.42 -18.18 0.42
C ILE A 481 -35.23 -19.32 1.03
N ALA A 482 -35.79 -19.15 2.24
CA ALA A 482 -36.64 -20.15 2.87
C ALA A 482 -37.95 -20.39 2.10
N ILE A 483 -38.59 -19.33 1.58
CA ILE A 483 -39.78 -19.44 0.71
C ILE A 483 -39.44 -20.16 -0.59
N ILE A 484 -38.34 -19.80 -1.26
CA ILE A 484 -37.90 -20.45 -2.50
C ILE A 484 -37.59 -21.92 -2.25
N ALA A 485 -36.87 -22.26 -1.17
CA ALA A 485 -36.56 -23.64 -0.80
C ALA A 485 -37.85 -24.44 -0.50
N ALA A 486 -38.83 -23.85 0.20
CA ALA A 486 -40.12 -24.49 0.47
C ALA A 486 -40.93 -24.72 -0.83
N LEU A 487 -40.94 -23.75 -1.76
CA LEU A 487 -41.60 -23.90 -3.06
C LEU A 487 -40.96 -25.00 -3.92
N ILE A 488 -39.62 -25.08 -3.93
CA ILE A 488 -38.89 -26.16 -4.60
C ILE A 488 -39.23 -27.53 -3.98
N LEU A 489 -39.28 -27.62 -2.64
CA LEU A 489 -39.67 -28.85 -1.95
C LEU A 489 -41.10 -29.29 -2.31
N VAL A 490 -42.05 -28.34 -2.34
CA VAL A 490 -43.44 -28.62 -2.75
C VAL A 490 -43.50 -29.08 -4.21
N ALA A 491 -42.72 -28.47 -5.11
CA ALA A 491 -42.66 -28.89 -6.51
C ALA A 491 -42.10 -30.31 -6.67
N ILE A 492 -41.05 -30.68 -5.90
CA ILE A 492 -40.49 -32.04 -5.88
C ILE A 492 -41.53 -33.05 -5.36
N ILE A 493 -42.26 -32.72 -4.30
CA ILE A 493 -43.33 -33.58 -3.75
C ILE A 493 -44.45 -33.76 -4.79
N PHE A 494 -44.87 -32.70 -5.48
CA PHE A 494 -45.89 -32.78 -6.53
C PHE A 494 -45.45 -33.61 -7.73
N ALA A 495 -44.18 -33.48 -8.16
CA ALA A 495 -43.60 -34.30 -9.21
C ALA A 495 -43.56 -35.78 -8.81
N ALA A 496 -43.08 -36.09 -7.60
CA ALA A 496 -43.06 -37.45 -7.07
C ALA A 496 -44.47 -38.07 -6.97
N ALA A 497 -45.44 -37.32 -6.43
CA ALA A 497 -46.83 -37.76 -6.35
C ALA A 497 -47.45 -37.99 -7.74
N SER A 498 -47.15 -37.12 -8.71
CA SER A 498 -47.60 -37.27 -10.09
C SER A 498 -46.97 -38.49 -10.77
N CYS A 499 -45.69 -38.77 -10.54
CA CYS A 499 -45.04 -40.00 -11.01
C CYS A 499 -45.68 -41.26 -10.40
N VAL A 500 -46.02 -41.26 -9.10
CA VAL A 500 -46.69 -42.39 -8.43
C VAL A 500 -48.13 -42.59 -8.92
N VAL A 501 -48.87 -41.52 -9.19
CA VAL A 501 -50.21 -41.59 -9.79
C VAL A 501 -50.12 -42.08 -11.24
N TYR A 502 -49.11 -41.64 -11.99
CA TYR A 502 -48.87 -42.08 -13.36
C TYR A 502 -48.50 -43.57 -13.42
N SER A 503 -47.60 -44.04 -12.55
CA SER A 503 -47.24 -45.47 -12.50
C SER A 503 -48.43 -46.35 -12.12
N LYS A 504 -49.25 -45.94 -11.14
CA LYS A 504 -50.50 -46.67 -10.79
C LYS A 504 -51.52 -46.68 -11.93
N ARG A 505 -51.68 -45.58 -12.67
CA ARG A 505 -52.52 -45.56 -13.87
C ARG A 505 -52.00 -46.49 -14.97
N GLN A 506 -50.69 -46.68 -15.05
CA GLN A 506 -50.06 -47.59 -16.00
C GLN A 506 -50.28 -49.06 -15.61
N GLU A 507 -50.37 -49.38 -14.30
CA GLU A 507 -50.82 -50.70 -13.80
C GLU A 507 -52.33 -50.93 -14.04
N GLU A 508 -53.18 -49.91 -13.88
CA GLU A 508 -54.63 -50.03 -14.12
C GLU A 508 -55.04 -50.09 -15.61
N HIS A 509 -54.15 -49.80 -16.55
CA HIS A 509 -54.47 -49.75 -18.00
C HIS A 509 -53.77 -50.87 -18.79
N GLN A 510 -53.81 -52.09 -18.25
CA GLN A 510 -53.41 -53.30 -18.95
C GLN A 510 -54.65 -54.11 -19.40
N PRO A 511 -55.28 -53.81 -20.56
CA PRO A 511 -56.37 -54.64 -21.07
C PRO A 511 -55.81 -55.98 -21.57
N LEU A 512 -56.39 -57.07 -21.06
CA LEU A 512 -56.10 -58.45 -21.46
C LEU A 512 -56.48 -58.70 -22.93
N LEU A 513 -55.51 -58.61 -23.84
CA LEU A 513 -55.60 -59.17 -25.19
C LEU A 513 -55.23 -60.66 -25.16
N THR A 514 -56.14 -61.49 -24.66
CA THR A 514 -56.03 -62.95 -24.72
C THR A 514 -56.81 -63.48 -25.92
N ASN A 515 -56.19 -63.47 -27.10
CA ASN A 515 -56.73 -64.18 -28.27
C ASN A 515 -56.44 -65.69 -28.15
N HIS A 516 -57.49 -66.50 -28.28
CA HIS A 516 -57.36 -67.94 -28.51
C HIS A 516 -58.37 -68.42 -29.53
N HIS A 517 -57.97 -69.48 -30.27
CA HIS A 517 -58.65 -70.12 -31.40
C HIS A 517 -58.55 -69.36 -32.76
N LEU A 518 -58.22 -70.01 -33.89
CA LEU A 518 -57.92 -71.43 -34.15
C LEU A 518 -56.95 -71.63 -35.35
N THR A 519 -56.37 -72.83 -35.39
CA THR A 519 -55.36 -73.43 -36.30
C THR A 519 -55.67 -73.48 -37.80
N TYR A 520 -54.62 -73.34 -38.64
CA TYR A 520 -54.19 -74.12 -39.85
C TYR A 520 -53.31 -73.20 -40.74
N SER A 521 -52.23 -73.60 -41.42
CA SER A 521 -51.41 -74.83 -41.47
C SER A 521 -50.08 -74.54 -42.18
N ASP A 522 -49.04 -75.31 -41.83
CA ASP A 522 -47.91 -75.80 -42.64
C ASP A 522 -47.16 -74.88 -43.64
N ASP A 523 -45.90 -74.66 -43.27
CA ASP A 523 -44.68 -74.90 -44.07
C ASP A 523 -44.11 -73.91 -45.11
N TYR A 524 -42.78 -74.11 -45.28
CA TYR A 524 -41.86 -73.76 -46.37
C TYR A 524 -41.11 -72.39 -46.39
N ASP A 525 -39.90 -72.48 -45.80
CA ASP A 525 -38.58 -72.19 -46.39
C ASP A 525 -37.94 -70.78 -46.50
N SER A 526 -36.77 -70.71 -45.83
CA SER A 526 -35.46 -70.18 -46.28
C SER A 526 -35.26 -68.74 -46.81
N ILE A 527 -34.49 -67.93 -46.03
CA ILE A 527 -33.11 -67.41 -46.33
C ILE A 527 -32.80 -66.95 -47.79
N PRO A 528 -32.06 -65.83 -48.08
CA PRO A 528 -31.57 -64.69 -47.25
C PRO A 528 -31.76 -63.27 -47.87
N THR A 529 -31.16 -62.26 -47.20
CA THR A 529 -30.71 -60.94 -47.71
C THR A 529 -29.69 -61.05 -48.90
N PRO A 530 -29.21 -60.00 -49.62
CA PRO A 530 -29.07 -58.57 -49.24
C PRO A 530 -29.17 -57.49 -50.38
N ARG A 531 -28.69 -56.26 -50.08
CA ARG A 531 -28.31 -55.09 -50.94
C ARG A 531 -29.44 -54.12 -51.32
N GLN A 532 -29.37 -52.80 -51.12
CA GLN A 532 -28.31 -51.74 -51.17
C GLN A 532 -28.43 -50.90 -52.47
N SER A 533 -28.16 -49.59 -52.35
CA SER A 533 -28.07 -48.54 -53.40
C SER A 533 -29.37 -48.19 -54.14
N ASP A 534 -29.61 -46.96 -54.60
CA ASP A 534 -29.06 -45.62 -54.29
C ASP A 534 -30.03 -44.59 -54.91
N VAL A 535 -30.03 -43.35 -54.39
CA VAL A 535 -30.11 -42.01 -55.04
C VAL A 535 -30.42 -40.97 -53.97
#